data_AF-A0AAN4PND5-F1
#
_entry.id   AF-A0AAN4PND5-F1
#
_cell.length_a   1.000
_cell.length_b   1.000
_cell.length_c   1.000
_cell.angle_alpha   90.00
_cell.angle_beta   90.00
_cell.angle_gamma   90.00
#
_symmetry.space_group_name_H-M   'P 1'
#
loop_
_entity.id
_entity.type
_entity.pdbx_description
1 polymer ?
#
loop_
_entity_poly.entity_id
_entity_poly.type
_entity_poly.pdbx_seq_one_letter_code
_entity_poly.pdbx_strand_id
1 'polypeptide(L)'
;MASSIDIFHQYPLHLDPSSKAISLPPSSSQSGSQTTAINEELQALNNLHRSLIALDAPNIPPPPLPINPKRSAQITKLRDTANQAYRKSNYAEAVKLYTYAIDMALSRPGWEPVNLVRDELSGLYANRSQAYMAQQAWPEGMIDAKASCDCKPVANVKAWWRAGKCLAEMGRWEEAKTILERGLDVEGKTGEGGKELGGLLEEVQQRLQKSA
;
A
#
# COMPACT_ATOMS: atom_id res chain seq x y z
N MET A 1 20.57 35.85 29.83
CA MET A 1 20.53 35.73 28.36
C MET A 1 19.98 34.34 28.08
N ALA A 2 18.71 34.22 27.69
CA ALA A 2 18.12 32.92 27.38
C ALA A 2 18.90 32.30 26.22
N SER A 3 19.30 31.04 26.37
CA SER A 3 20.00 30.30 25.32
C SER A 3 18.99 29.93 24.23
N SER A 4 19.40 29.70 22.99
CA SER A 4 18.50 29.33 21.89
C SER A 4 17.64 28.06 22.15
N ILE A 5 17.95 27.32 23.21
CA ILE A 5 17.25 26.12 23.68
C ILE A 5 15.95 26.48 24.43
N ASP A 6 15.79 27.73 24.88
CA ASP A 6 14.63 28.19 25.64
C ASP A 6 13.51 28.78 24.75
N ILE A 7 13.65 28.70 23.43
CA ILE A 7 12.70 29.27 22.46
C ILE A 7 11.85 28.15 21.86
N PHE A 8 10.66 27.92 22.42
CA PHE A 8 9.64 27.06 21.83
C PHE A 8 8.24 27.65 22.02
N HIS A 9 7.30 27.24 21.16
CA HIS A 9 5.89 27.59 21.35
C HIS A 9 5.25 26.58 22.31
N GLN A 10 4.88 27.05 23.49
CA GLN A 10 4.22 26.20 24.49
C GLN A 10 2.78 25.90 24.09
N TYR A 11 2.43 24.61 24.04
CA TYR A 11 1.06 24.14 23.83
C TYR A 11 0.48 23.58 25.13
N PRO A 12 -0.78 23.89 25.47
CA PRO A 12 -1.40 23.45 26.72
C PRO A 12 -1.86 21.99 26.63
N LEU A 13 -0.95 21.03 26.52
CA LEU A 13 -1.28 19.61 26.34
C LEU A 13 -1.80 18.97 27.63
N HIS A 14 -2.77 18.06 27.50
CA HIS A 14 -3.33 17.27 28.60
C HIS A 14 -3.04 15.78 28.40
N LEU A 15 -2.46 15.14 29.42
CA LEU A 15 -2.20 13.70 29.48
C LEU A 15 -3.31 13.01 30.27
N ASP A 16 -4.02 12.06 29.64
CA ASP A 16 -4.93 11.18 30.36
C ASP A 16 -4.15 10.13 31.17
N PRO A 17 -4.29 10.09 32.52
CA PRO A 17 -3.56 9.13 33.35
C PRO A 17 -3.85 7.66 33.04
N SER A 18 -5.02 7.35 32.50
CA SER A 18 -5.49 5.99 32.25
C SER A 18 -5.04 5.46 30.90
N SER A 19 -5.36 6.18 29.81
CA SER A 19 -4.99 5.79 28.45
C SER A 19 -3.55 6.15 28.07
N LYS A 20 -2.90 7.02 28.87
CA LYS A 20 -1.61 7.66 28.53
C LYS A 20 -1.65 8.47 27.24
N ALA A 21 -2.84 8.78 26.72
CA ALA A 21 -3.00 9.59 25.52
C ALA A 21 -2.82 11.08 25.83
N ILE A 22 -2.17 11.79 24.90
CA ILE A 22 -1.98 13.24 24.94
C ILE A 22 -3.02 13.89 24.04
N SER A 23 -3.63 14.98 24.52
CA SER A 23 -4.70 15.72 23.84
C SER A 23 -4.52 17.23 23.97
N LEU A 24 -5.07 17.99 23.00
CA LEU A 24 -5.12 19.45 23.05
C LEU A 24 -6.53 19.87 23.53
N PRO A 25 -6.65 20.63 24.64
CA PRO A 25 -7.93 21.12 25.14
C PRO A 25 -8.52 22.21 24.23
N PRO A 26 -9.86 22.38 24.20
CA PRO A 26 -10.56 23.24 23.25
C PRO A 26 -10.38 24.76 23.46
N SER A 27 -9.78 25.20 24.57
CA SER A 27 -9.63 26.62 24.92
C SER A 27 -8.35 27.25 24.36
N SER A 28 -7.79 26.65 23.33
CA SER A 28 -6.42 26.90 22.93
C SER A 28 -6.41 28.03 21.87
N SER A 29 -5.58 29.06 22.05
CA SER A 29 -5.53 30.30 21.25
C SER A 29 -5.00 30.12 19.81
N GLN A 30 -5.11 28.92 19.26
CA GLN A 30 -4.64 28.53 17.93
C GLN A 30 -5.71 28.81 16.87
N SER A 31 -5.28 29.03 15.64
CA SER A 31 -6.20 29.02 14.50
C SER A 31 -6.83 27.62 14.32
N GLY A 32 -7.94 27.55 13.60
CA GLY A 32 -8.56 26.27 13.25
C GLY A 32 -7.60 25.34 12.49
N SER A 33 -6.79 25.88 11.58
CA SER A 33 -5.78 25.12 10.84
C SER A 33 -4.67 24.55 11.74
N GLN A 34 -4.18 25.35 12.69
CA GLN A 34 -3.19 24.90 13.67
C GLN A 34 -3.75 23.80 14.57
N THR A 35 -4.99 23.96 15.03
CA THR A 35 -5.67 22.98 15.88
C THR A 35 -5.79 21.63 15.18
N THR A 36 -6.17 21.62 13.90
CA THR A 36 -6.22 20.38 13.10
C THR A 36 -4.85 19.73 12.99
N ALA A 37 -3.82 20.48 12.60
CA ALA A 37 -2.46 19.96 12.45
C ALA A 37 -1.89 19.38 13.77
N ILE A 38 -2.14 20.05 14.89
CA ILE A 38 -1.69 19.57 16.22
C ILE A 38 -2.43 18.29 16.59
N ASN A 39 -3.74 18.22 16.36
CA ASN A 39 -4.51 17.02 16.68
C ASN A 39 -4.09 15.81 15.82
N GLU A 40 -3.76 16.02 14.55
CA GLU A 40 -3.20 14.98 13.68
C GLU A 40 -1.86 14.46 14.22
N GLU A 41 -0.96 15.36 14.64
CA GLU A 41 0.34 14.99 15.23
C GLU A 41 0.17 14.28 16.58
N LEU A 42 -0.75 14.73 17.43
CA LEU A 42 -1.04 14.06 18.71
C LEU A 42 -1.62 12.66 18.49
N GLN A 43 -2.44 12.44 17.47
CA GLN A 43 -2.90 11.11 17.08
C GLN A 43 -1.73 10.23 16.63
N ALA A 44 -0.82 10.76 15.81
CA ALA A 44 0.39 10.05 15.40
C ALA A 44 1.27 9.68 16.60
N LEU A 45 1.47 10.61 17.54
CA LEU A 45 2.22 10.39 18.78
C LEU A 45 1.57 9.31 19.67
N ASN A 46 0.25 9.34 19.84
CA ASN A 46 -0.49 8.34 20.60
C ASN A 46 -0.41 6.95 19.94
N ASN A 47 -0.43 6.88 18.61
CA ASN A 47 -0.23 5.64 17.86
C ASN A 47 1.20 5.10 18.01
N LEU A 48 2.19 5.99 17.97
CA LEU A 48 3.59 5.64 18.19
C LEU A 48 3.81 5.12 19.62
N HIS A 49 3.27 5.79 20.64
CA HIS A 49 3.36 5.36 22.03
C HIS A 49 2.81 3.95 22.25
N ARG A 50 1.61 3.66 21.71
CA ARG A 50 1.02 2.31 21.76
C ARG A 50 1.90 1.28 21.05
N SER A 51 2.50 1.64 19.92
CA SER A 51 3.39 0.76 19.17
C SER A 51 4.69 0.46 19.92
N LEU A 52 5.25 1.44 20.63
CA LEU A 52 6.46 1.29 21.45
C LEU A 52 6.21 0.45 22.71
N ILE A 53 5.06 0.61 23.36
CA ILE A 53 4.67 -0.23 24.51
C ILE A 53 4.41 -1.68 24.10
N ALA A 54 3.96 -1.91 22.86
CA ALA A 54 3.75 -3.25 22.32
C ALA A 54 5.05 -3.98 21.96
N LEU A 55 6.20 -3.29 21.97
CA LEU A 55 7.51 -3.93 21.84
C LEU A 55 7.88 -4.68 23.11
N ASP A 56 8.78 -5.65 22.96
CA ASP A 56 9.45 -6.25 24.12
C ASP A 56 10.36 -5.20 24.79
N ALA A 57 10.62 -5.35 26.09
CA ALA A 57 11.55 -4.49 26.82
C ALA A 57 12.90 -4.42 26.07
N PRO A 58 13.49 -3.23 25.85
CA PRO A 58 13.31 -1.98 26.58
C PRO A 58 12.31 -0.96 25.98
N ASN A 59 11.38 -1.37 25.11
CA ASN A 59 10.42 -0.48 24.42
C ASN A 59 11.11 0.57 23.51
N ILE A 60 12.34 0.27 23.09
CA ILE A 60 13.11 1.08 22.14
C ILE A 60 13.13 0.30 20.82
N PRO A 61 12.87 0.95 19.68
CA PRO A 61 12.95 0.29 18.38
C PRO A 61 14.32 -0.36 18.18
N PRO A 62 14.38 -1.65 17.82
CA PRO A 62 15.64 -2.28 17.45
C PRO A 62 16.17 -1.66 16.14
N PRO A 63 17.46 -1.86 15.81
CA PRO A 63 17.96 -1.50 14.49
C PRO A 63 17.13 -2.20 13.40
N PRO A 64 16.96 -1.59 12.20
CA PRO A 64 16.12 -2.14 11.13
C PRO A 64 16.54 -3.54 10.64
N LEU A 65 17.78 -3.94 10.91
CA LEU A 65 18.33 -5.26 10.63
C LEU A 65 18.95 -5.83 11.91
N PRO A 66 18.82 -7.15 12.18
CA PRO A 66 18.09 -8.16 11.41
C PRO A 66 16.57 -8.07 11.61
N ILE A 67 15.81 -8.51 10.61
CA ILE A 67 14.34 -8.43 10.60
C ILE A 67 13.74 -9.65 11.31
N ASN A 68 12.71 -9.44 12.13
CA ASN A 68 11.96 -10.55 12.73
C ASN A 68 11.12 -11.27 11.66
N PRO A 69 11.38 -12.58 11.38
CA PRO A 69 10.71 -13.29 10.29
C PRO A 69 9.26 -13.65 10.59
N LYS A 70 8.79 -13.52 11.84
CA LYS A 70 7.47 -13.98 12.28
C LYS A 70 6.33 -13.34 11.49
N ARG A 71 6.40 -12.04 11.24
CA ARG A 71 5.36 -11.31 10.51
C ARG A 71 5.36 -11.67 9.02
N SER A 72 6.53 -11.72 8.38
CA SER A 72 6.64 -12.19 6.99
C SER A 72 6.07 -13.61 6.81
N ALA A 73 6.31 -14.50 7.78
CA ALA A 73 5.76 -15.85 7.76
C ALA A 73 4.22 -15.88 7.86
N GLN A 74 3.63 -15.03 8.71
CA GLN A 74 2.17 -14.89 8.83
C GLN A 74 1.55 -14.31 7.55
N ILE A 75 2.16 -13.27 6.97
CA ILE A 75 1.73 -12.67 5.70
C ILE A 75 1.79 -13.73 4.58
N THR A 76 2.88 -14.49 4.50
CA THR A 76 3.05 -15.58 3.52
C THR A 76 1.96 -16.65 3.70
N LYS A 77 1.68 -17.07 4.93
CA LYS A 77 0.62 -18.05 5.22
C LYS A 77 -0.77 -17.54 4.79
N LEU A 78 -1.09 -16.27 5.06
CA LEU A 78 -2.35 -15.66 4.62
C LEU A 78 -2.44 -15.62 3.09
N ARG A 79 -1.37 -15.17 2.42
CA ARG A 79 -1.27 -15.16 0.96
C ARG A 79 -1.48 -16.56 0.38
N ASP A 80 -0.85 -17.57 0.94
CA ASP A 80 -0.95 -18.94 0.43
C ASP A 80 -2.35 -19.52 0.66
N THR A 81 -3.01 -19.17 1.76
CA THR A 81 -4.42 -19.51 2.02
C THR A 81 -5.35 -18.81 1.02
N ALA A 82 -5.10 -17.53 0.72
CA ALA A 82 -5.82 -16.78 -0.31
C ALA A 82 -5.65 -17.40 -1.70
N ASN A 83 -4.42 -17.81 -2.05
CA ASN A 83 -4.12 -18.52 -3.30
C ASN A 83 -4.89 -19.85 -3.40
N GLN A 84 -5.04 -20.58 -2.30
CA GLN A 84 -5.83 -21.81 -2.27
C GLN A 84 -7.32 -21.53 -2.49
N ALA A 85 -7.88 -20.48 -1.86
CA ALA A 85 -9.25 -20.05 -2.11
C ALA A 85 -9.47 -19.65 -3.58
N TYR A 86 -8.52 -18.89 -4.15
CA TYR A 86 -8.55 -18.50 -5.56
C TYR A 86 -8.56 -19.71 -6.50
N ARG A 87 -7.70 -20.72 -6.25
CA ARG A 87 -7.66 -21.95 -7.06
C ARG A 87 -8.94 -22.78 -6.99
N LYS A 88 -9.70 -22.64 -5.90
CA LYS A 88 -11.04 -23.25 -5.73
C LYS A 88 -12.15 -22.38 -6.34
N SER A 89 -11.81 -21.35 -7.11
CA SER A 89 -12.72 -20.35 -7.68
C SER A 89 -13.55 -19.59 -6.64
N ASN A 90 -13.16 -19.62 -5.37
CA ASN A 90 -13.78 -18.81 -4.33
C ASN A 90 -13.10 -17.44 -4.26
N TYR A 91 -13.38 -16.60 -5.26
CA TYR A 91 -12.71 -15.32 -5.44
C TYR A 91 -13.07 -14.29 -4.36
N ALA A 92 -14.31 -14.28 -3.88
CA ALA A 92 -14.74 -13.38 -2.81
C ALA A 92 -13.96 -13.64 -1.51
N GLU A 93 -13.76 -14.91 -1.15
CA GLU A 93 -12.95 -15.27 0.02
C GLU A 93 -11.46 -14.97 -0.20
N ALA A 94 -10.94 -15.22 -1.40
CA ALA A 94 -9.57 -14.87 -1.75
C ALA A 94 -9.30 -13.37 -1.56
N VAL A 95 -10.22 -12.50 -2.01
CA VAL A 95 -10.11 -11.04 -1.82
C VAL A 95 -10.06 -10.65 -0.34
N LYS A 96 -10.91 -11.25 0.51
CA LYS A 96 -10.89 -10.99 1.96
C LYS A 96 -9.54 -11.38 2.57
N LEU A 97 -9.04 -12.57 2.25
CA LEU A 97 -7.77 -13.07 2.77
C LEU A 97 -6.57 -12.24 2.29
N TYR A 98 -6.55 -11.79 1.04
CA TYR A 98 -5.52 -10.86 0.57
C TYR A 98 -5.61 -9.51 1.28
N THR A 99 -6.83 -9.01 1.56
CA THR A 99 -7.02 -7.76 2.30
C THR A 99 -6.45 -7.86 3.71
N TYR A 100 -6.72 -8.94 4.43
CA TYR A 100 -6.10 -9.17 5.74
C TYR A 100 -4.57 -9.26 5.67
N ALA A 101 -4.01 -9.86 4.61
CA ALA A 101 -2.56 -9.89 4.41
C ALA A 101 -1.99 -8.50 4.15
N ILE A 102 -2.68 -7.65 3.39
CA ILE A 102 -2.29 -6.27 3.09
C ILE A 102 -2.33 -5.43 4.38
N ASP A 103 -3.40 -5.53 5.17
CA ASP A 103 -3.51 -4.82 6.45
C ASP A 103 -2.41 -5.24 7.43
N MET A 104 -2.03 -6.52 7.43
CA MET A 104 -0.92 -7.04 8.23
C MET A 104 0.45 -6.54 7.74
N ALA A 105 0.64 -6.37 6.43
CA ALA A 105 1.85 -5.79 5.86
C ALA A 105 1.95 -4.27 6.16
N LEU A 106 0.84 -3.53 6.04
CA LEU A 106 0.78 -2.09 6.32
C LEU A 106 0.93 -1.74 7.81
N SER A 107 0.51 -2.65 8.71
CA SER A 107 0.69 -2.50 10.15
C SER A 107 2.10 -2.89 10.64
N ARG A 108 3.06 -3.08 9.74
CA ARG A 108 4.47 -3.21 10.11
C ARG A 108 4.95 -1.94 10.79
N PRO A 109 5.78 -2.06 11.84
CA PRO A 109 6.37 -0.89 12.45
C PRO A 109 7.23 -0.07 11.49
N GLY A 110 7.17 1.26 11.59
CA GLY A 110 7.86 2.17 10.66
C GLY A 110 9.39 2.14 10.73
N TRP A 111 9.98 1.49 11.75
CA TRP A 111 11.44 1.28 11.84
C TRP A 111 11.94 0.07 11.08
N GLU A 112 11.05 -0.78 10.53
CA GLU A 112 11.46 -1.88 9.67
C GLU A 112 11.76 -1.41 8.23
N PRO A 113 12.59 -2.13 7.47
CA PRO A 113 12.97 -1.71 6.12
C PRO A 113 11.77 -1.57 5.17
N VAL A 114 11.59 -0.36 4.62
CA VAL A 114 10.48 -0.05 3.70
C VAL A 114 10.44 -0.96 2.47
N ASN A 115 11.61 -1.39 1.97
CA ASN A 115 11.70 -2.26 0.80
C ASN A 115 11.03 -3.62 1.04
N LEU A 116 11.14 -4.18 2.25
CA LEU A 116 10.46 -5.42 2.60
C LEU A 116 8.95 -5.26 2.49
N VAL A 117 8.42 -4.16 3.03
CA VAL A 117 6.98 -3.85 2.97
C VAL A 117 6.52 -3.67 1.52
N ARG A 118 7.28 -2.93 0.71
CA ARG A 118 6.97 -2.70 -0.71
C ARG A 118 6.95 -4.00 -1.52
N ASP A 119 7.91 -4.90 -1.29
CA ASP A 119 7.96 -6.20 -1.96
C ASP A 119 6.78 -7.10 -1.56
N GLU A 120 6.45 -7.16 -0.26
CA GLU A 120 5.29 -7.92 0.25
C GLU A 120 3.98 -7.36 -0.34
N LEU A 121 3.79 -6.03 -0.29
CA LEU A 121 2.59 -5.36 -0.79
C LEU A 121 2.41 -5.51 -2.30
N SER A 122 3.47 -5.36 -3.08
CA SER A 122 3.40 -5.48 -4.54
C SER A 122 2.82 -6.84 -4.95
N GLY A 123 3.32 -7.94 -4.37
CA GLY A 123 2.79 -9.27 -4.65
C GLY A 123 1.34 -9.46 -4.19
N LEU A 124 0.97 -8.92 -3.03
CA LEU A 124 -0.39 -9.02 -2.50
C LEU A 124 -1.40 -8.25 -3.34
N TYR A 125 -1.11 -7.00 -3.70
CA TYR A 125 -1.96 -6.18 -4.56
C TYR A 125 -2.10 -6.81 -5.94
N ALA A 126 -1.02 -7.32 -6.54
CA ALA A 126 -1.08 -8.00 -7.83
C ALA A 126 -2.00 -9.24 -7.81
N ASN A 127 -1.99 -10.00 -6.72
CA ASN A 127 -2.84 -11.18 -6.58
C ASN A 127 -4.30 -10.82 -6.24
N ARG A 128 -4.53 -9.81 -5.42
CA ARG A 128 -5.89 -9.31 -5.13
C ARG A 128 -6.54 -8.70 -6.36
N SER A 129 -5.78 -7.95 -7.16
CA SER A 129 -6.19 -7.48 -8.48
C SER A 129 -6.66 -8.62 -9.38
N GLN A 130 -5.92 -9.73 -9.44
CA GLN A 130 -6.33 -10.91 -10.19
C GLN A 130 -7.65 -11.51 -9.68
N ALA A 131 -7.85 -11.55 -8.36
CA ALA A 131 -9.10 -12.02 -7.77
C ALA A 131 -10.29 -11.10 -8.06
N TYR A 132 -10.07 -9.79 -8.15
CA TYR A 132 -11.10 -8.83 -8.60
C TYR A 132 -11.41 -8.99 -10.09
N MET A 133 -10.39 -9.16 -10.95
CA MET A 133 -10.59 -9.44 -12.37
C MET A 133 -11.41 -10.72 -12.60
N ALA A 134 -11.18 -11.77 -11.80
CA ALA A 134 -11.97 -13.00 -11.87
C ALA A 134 -13.45 -12.81 -11.48
N GLN A 135 -13.76 -11.76 -10.71
CA GLN A 135 -15.11 -11.32 -10.37
C GLN A 135 -15.65 -10.25 -11.33
N GLN A 136 -14.89 -9.87 -12.37
CA GLN A 136 -15.20 -8.76 -13.27
C GLN A 136 -15.35 -7.40 -12.54
N ALA A 137 -14.76 -7.27 -11.35
CA ALA A 137 -14.66 -6.03 -10.59
C ALA A 137 -13.48 -5.20 -11.13
N TRP A 138 -13.65 -4.66 -12.33
CA TRP A 138 -12.57 -3.98 -13.07
C TRP A 138 -12.02 -2.71 -12.40
N PRO A 139 -12.85 -1.84 -11.79
CA PRO A 139 -12.34 -0.65 -11.10
C PRO A 139 -11.40 -0.98 -9.94
N GLU A 140 -11.81 -1.91 -9.07
CA GLU A 140 -11.04 -2.36 -7.91
C GLU A 140 -9.77 -3.11 -8.35
N GLY A 141 -9.90 -3.98 -9.36
CA GLY A 141 -8.77 -4.69 -9.95
C GLY A 141 -7.73 -3.74 -10.56
N MET A 142 -8.17 -2.64 -11.18
CA MET A 142 -7.30 -1.61 -11.75
C MET A 142 -6.56 -0.82 -10.67
N ILE A 143 -7.26 -0.41 -9.60
CA ILE A 143 -6.65 0.32 -8.47
C ILE A 143 -5.57 -0.54 -7.80
N ASP A 144 -5.88 -1.81 -7.52
CA ASP A 144 -4.90 -2.74 -6.93
C ASP A 144 -3.71 -2.99 -7.86
N ALA A 145 -3.94 -3.15 -9.16
CA ALA A 145 -2.84 -3.34 -10.12
C ALA A 145 -1.91 -2.13 -10.16
N LYS A 146 -2.47 -0.90 -10.15
CA LYS A 146 -1.69 0.34 -10.07
C LYS A 146 -0.91 0.44 -8.76
N ALA A 147 -1.56 0.16 -7.62
CA ALA A 147 -0.90 0.13 -6.31
C ALA A 147 0.27 -0.87 -6.27
N SER A 148 0.13 -2.02 -6.92
CA SER A 148 1.22 -2.99 -7.09
C SER A 148 2.40 -2.43 -7.89
N CYS A 149 2.14 -1.74 -9.00
CA CYS A 149 3.16 -1.08 -9.81
C CYS A 149 3.88 0.04 -9.04
N ASP A 150 3.14 0.83 -8.26
CA ASP A 150 3.72 1.90 -7.43
C ASP A 150 4.59 1.33 -6.30
N CYS A 151 4.19 0.18 -5.73
CA CYS A 151 4.99 -0.54 -4.75
C CYS A 151 6.30 -1.04 -5.36
N LYS A 152 6.24 -1.70 -6.53
CA LYS A 152 7.42 -2.24 -7.22
C LYS A 152 7.22 -2.14 -8.74
N PRO A 153 7.84 -1.14 -9.40
CA PRO A 153 7.62 -0.90 -10.82
C PRO A 153 8.41 -1.85 -11.73
N VAL A 154 9.55 -2.36 -11.27
CA VAL A 154 10.47 -3.23 -12.03
C VAL A 154 10.26 -4.70 -11.66
N ALA A 155 10.39 -5.61 -12.64
CA ALA A 155 10.15 -7.04 -12.49
C ALA A 155 8.72 -7.36 -12.03
N ASN A 156 7.74 -6.57 -12.50
CA ASN A 156 6.33 -6.64 -12.15
C ASN A 156 5.40 -6.58 -13.38
N VAL A 157 5.82 -7.22 -14.47
CA VAL A 157 5.07 -7.35 -15.73
C VAL A 157 3.58 -7.64 -15.52
N LYS A 158 3.26 -8.59 -14.62
CA LYS A 158 1.88 -9.04 -14.41
C LYS A 158 0.99 -7.93 -13.82
N ALA A 159 1.52 -7.03 -13.01
CA ALA A 159 0.73 -5.92 -12.49
C ALA A 159 0.43 -4.89 -13.60
N TRP A 160 1.44 -4.54 -14.41
CA TRP A 160 1.25 -3.67 -15.58
C TRP A 160 0.20 -4.24 -16.55
N TRP A 161 0.30 -5.54 -16.84
CA TRP A 161 -0.63 -6.23 -17.73
C TRP A 161 -2.06 -6.21 -17.18
N ARG A 162 -2.23 -6.53 -15.88
CA ARG A 162 -3.56 -6.51 -15.24
C ARG A 162 -4.16 -5.11 -15.21
N ALA A 163 -3.36 -4.07 -14.95
CA ALA A 163 -3.83 -2.69 -14.97
C ALA A 163 -4.33 -2.28 -16.36
N GLY A 164 -3.56 -2.58 -17.41
CA GLY A 164 -3.95 -2.35 -18.80
C GLY A 164 -5.20 -3.13 -19.19
N LYS A 165 -5.27 -4.42 -18.81
CA LYS A 165 -6.44 -5.27 -19.09
C LYS A 165 -7.70 -4.75 -18.43
N CYS A 166 -7.65 -4.35 -17.15
CA CYS A 166 -8.81 -3.77 -16.47
C CYS A 166 -9.27 -2.46 -17.14
N LEU A 167 -8.34 -1.58 -17.54
CA LEU A 167 -8.70 -0.35 -18.25
C LEU A 167 -9.34 -0.63 -19.62
N ALA A 168 -8.81 -1.62 -20.34
CA ALA A 168 -9.36 -2.08 -21.61
C ALA A 168 -10.79 -2.63 -21.45
N GLU A 169 -11.05 -3.48 -20.46
CA GLU A 169 -12.39 -4.02 -20.18
C GLU A 169 -13.39 -2.93 -19.73
N MET A 170 -12.91 -1.84 -19.15
CA MET A 170 -13.72 -0.65 -18.85
C MET A 170 -13.91 0.29 -20.06
N GLY A 171 -13.36 -0.04 -21.22
CA GLY A 171 -13.42 0.80 -22.43
C GLY A 171 -12.55 2.07 -22.37
N ARG A 172 -11.66 2.19 -21.37
CA ARG A 172 -10.76 3.34 -21.18
C ARG A 172 -9.47 3.12 -21.98
N TRP A 173 -9.61 3.05 -23.30
CA TRP A 173 -8.55 2.62 -24.22
C TRP A 173 -7.29 3.50 -24.20
N GLU A 174 -7.43 4.82 -24.13
CA GLU A 174 -6.28 5.74 -24.07
C GLU A 174 -5.43 5.57 -22.80
N GLU A 175 -6.10 5.39 -21.67
CA GLU A 175 -5.42 5.12 -20.40
C GLU A 175 -4.78 3.74 -20.39
N ALA A 176 -5.45 2.74 -20.99
CA ALA A 176 -4.90 1.40 -21.15
C ALA A 176 -3.62 1.42 -22.01
N LYS A 177 -3.61 2.19 -23.10
CA LYS A 177 -2.43 2.39 -23.93
C LYS A 177 -1.29 3.01 -23.13
N THR A 178 -1.55 4.11 -22.44
CA THR A 178 -0.55 4.85 -21.66
C THR A 178 0.09 3.97 -20.57
N ILE A 179 -0.70 3.16 -19.86
CA ILE A 179 -0.16 2.32 -18.78
C ILE A 179 0.70 1.16 -19.32
N LEU A 180 0.32 0.60 -20.48
CA LEU A 180 1.05 -0.50 -21.10
C LEU A 180 2.36 -0.01 -21.74
N GLU A 181 2.36 1.18 -22.37
CA GLU A 181 3.58 1.83 -22.85
C GLU A 181 4.56 2.09 -21.71
N ARG A 182 4.07 2.64 -20.59
CA ARG A 182 4.90 2.84 -19.39
C ARG A 182 5.44 1.51 -18.84
N GLY A 183 4.64 0.45 -18.83
CA GLY A 183 5.08 -0.88 -18.41
C GLY A 183 6.20 -1.43 -19.31
N LEU A 184 6.10 -1.25 -20.63
CA LEU A 184 7.13 -1.65 -21.58
C LEU A 184 8.43 -0.86 -21.44
N ASP A 185 8.35 0.42 -21.12
CA ASP A 185 9.52 1.26 -20.89
C ASP A 185 10.29 0.84 -19.63
N VAL A 186 9.59 0.34 -18.61
CA VAL A 186 10.19 -0.11 -17.34
C VAL A 186 10.69 -1.56 -17.40
N GLU A 187 9.91 -2.48 -17.95
CA GLU A 187 10.24 -3.92 -17.99
C GLU A 187 11.12 -4.30 -19.19
N GLY A 188 11.15 -3.46 -20.23
CA GLY A 188 11.80 -3.73 -21.49
C GLY A 188 10.96 -4.56 -22.46
N LYS A 189 11.18 -4.36 -23.76
CA LYS A 189 10.35 -4.91 -24.84
C LYS A 189 10.74 -6.33 -25.28
N THR A 190 11.96 -6.77 -24.97
CA THR A 190 12.55 -7.99 -25.56
C THR A 190 12.27 -9.26 -24.75
N GLY A 191 12.00 -9.14 -23.45
CA GLY A 191 11.68 -10.27 -22.58
C GLY A 191 10.30 -10.87 -22.86
N GLU A 192 10.04 -12.06 -22.32
CA GLU A 192 8.72 -12.72 -22.41
C GLU A 192 7.60 -11.81 -21.91
N GLY A 193 7.81 -11.15 -20.77
CA GLY A 193 6.84 -10.19 -20.24
C GLY A 193 6.66 -8.94 -21.10
N GLY A 194 7.71 -8.49 -21.79
CA GLY A 194 7.63 -7.40 -22.77
C GLY A 194 6.75 -7.79 -23.97
N LYS A 195 6.81 -9.05 -24.42
CA LYS A 195 5.93 -9.56 -25.47
C LYS A 195 4.48 -9.65 -25.00
N GLU A 196 4.22 -10.08 -23.77
CA GLU A 196 2.86 -10.12 -23.20
C GLU A 196 2.23 -8.72 -23.12
N LEU A 197 3.00 -7.73 -22.64
CA LEU A 197 2.55 -6.34 -22.59
C LEU A 197 2.36 -5.74 -23.99
N GLY A 198 3.28 -6.03 -24.91
CA GLY A 198 3.20 -5.59 -26.30
C GLY A 198 1.98 -6.14 -27.03
N GLY A 199 1.67 -7.43 -26.85
CA GLY A 199 0.48 -8.04 -27.45
C GLY A 199 -0.82 -7.38 -26.96
N LEU A 200 -0.95 -7.12 -25.66
CA LEU A 200 -2.12 -6.41 -25.14
C LEU A 200 -2.17 -4.95 -25.62
N LEU A 201 -1.02 -4.29 -25.76
CA LEU A 201 -0.95 -2.92 -26.30
C LEU A 201 -1.45 -2.86 -27.75
N GLU A 202 -1.06 -3.81 -28.60
CA GLU A 202 -1.55 -3.91 -29.98
C GLU A 202 -3.06 -4.10 -30.03
N GLU A 203 -3.63 -4.98 -29.19
CA GLU A 203 -5.08 -5.16 -29.08
C GLU A 203 -5.80 -3.87 -28.68
N VAL A 204 -5.27 -3.16 -27.68
CA VAL A 204 -5.81 -1.88 -27.20
C VAL A 204 -5.75 -0.82 -28.31
N GLN A 205 -4.65 -0.73 -29.04
CA GLN A 205 -4.49 0.22 -30.14
C GLN A 205 -5.47 -0.05 -31.29
N GLN A 206 -5.68 -1.32 -31.66
CA GLN A 206 -6.67 -1.70 -32.68
C GLN A 206 -8.10 -1.35 -32.24
N ARG A 207 -8.43 -1.53 -30.97
CA ARG A 207 -9.74 -1.18 -30.42
C ARG A 207 -9.96 0.34 -30.38
N LEU A 208 -8.93 1.09 -29.99
CA LEU A 208 -8.95 2.54 -29.96
C LEU A 208 -9.20 3.13 -31.36
N GLN A 209 -8.52 2.60 -32.40
CA GLN A 209 -8.73 3.01 -33.79
C GLN A 209 -10.15 2.71 -34.31
N LYS A 210 -10.80 1.67 -33.78
CA LYS A 210 -12.18 1.31 -34.15
C LYS A 210 -13.24 2.11 -33.40
N SER A 211 -12.89 2.71 -32.26
CA SER A 211 -13.81 3.53 -31.45
C SER A 211 -13.72 5.02 -31.75
N ALA A 212 -12.70 5.45 -32.50
CA ALA A 212 -12.52 6.81 -33.00
C ALA A 212 -13.29 7.01 -34.32
#